data_AF-A0A9E2L9K6-F1
#
_entry.id   AF-A0A9E2L9K6-F1
#
_cell.length_a   1.000
_cell.length_b   1.000
_cell.length_c   1.000
_cell.angle_alpha   90.00
_cell.angle_beta   90.00
_cell.angle_gamma   90.00
#
_symmetry.space_group_name_H-M   'P 1'
#
loop_
_entity.id
_entity.type
_entity.pdbx_description
1 polymer ?
#
loop_
_entity_poly.entity_id
_entity_poly.type
_entity_poly.pdbx_seq_one_letter_code
_entity_poly.pdbx_strand_id
1 'polypeptide(L)' 'NYIYDPAAGDPDSGIKPGTAFEDIPDTWRCPICGVTKDKFVKEP' A
#
# COMPACT_ATOMS: atom_id res chain seq x y z
N ASN A 1 -6.93 -3.77 11.00
CA ASN A 1 -7.22 -3.81 9.55
C ASN A 1 -6.59 -2.56 8.95
N TYR A 2 -5.71 -2.70 7.96
CA TYR A 2 -5.10 -1.55 7.28
C TYR A 2 -5.66 -1.48 5.86
N ILE A 3 -6.07 -0.29 5.45
CA ILE A 3 -6.58 -0.01 4.11
C ILE A 3 -5.58 0.96 3.48
N TYR A 4 -5.02 0.57 2.33
CA TYR A 4 -4.21 1.49 1.55
C TYR A 4 -5.13 2.48 0.83
N ASP A 5 -4.97 3.76 1.11
CA ASP A 5 -5.66 4.84 0.38
C ASP A 5 -4.71 5.41 -0.69
N PRO A 6 -4.99 5.21 -1.99
CA PRO A 6 -4.19 5.78 -3.06
C PRO A 6 -4.06 7.30 -2.99
N ALA A 7 -5.08 8.02 -2.49
CA ALA A 7 -5.02 9.47 -2.37
C ALA A 7 -3.99 9.91 -1.31
N ALA A 8 -3.81 9.14 -0.24
CA ALA A 8 -2.80 9.38 0.78
C ALA A 8 -1.41 8.83 0.38
N GLY A 9 -1.37 7.69 -0.30
CA GLY A 9 -0.13 6.96 -0.55
C GLY A 9 0.45 6.33 0.73
N ASP A 10 1.77 6.19 0.77
CA ASP A 10 2.53 5.83 1.97
C ASP A 10 3.91 6.52 1.93
N PRO A 11 3.97 7.85 2.17
CA PRO A 11 5.18 8.65 1.98
C PRO A 11 6.35 8.22 2.86
N ASP A 12 6.08 7.67 4.04
CA ASP A 12 7.09 7.17 4.97
C ASP A 12 7.83 5.96 4.39
N SER A 13 7.12 5.13 3.61
CA SER A 13 7.72 4.03 2.83
C SER A 13 8.13 4.44 1.41
N GLY A 14 8.06 5.73 1.07
CA GLY A 14 8.43 6.28 -0.24
C GLY A 14 7.36 6.17 -1.33
N ILE A 15 6.12 5.82 -0.99
CA ILE A 15 4.99 5.76 -1.92
C ILE A 15 4.26 7.10 -1.91
N LYS A 16 4.20 7.77 -3.06
CA LYS A 16 3.63 9.12 -3.13
C LYS A 16 2.11 9.11 -3.05
N PRO A 17 1.48 10.20 -2.58
CA PRO A 17 0.06 10.44 -2.77
C PRO A 17 -0.31 10.32 -4.26
N GLY A 18 -1.44 9.67 -4.54
CA GLY A 18 -1.93 9.39 -5.89
C GLY A 18 -1.40 8.11 -6.53
N THR A 19 -0.51 7.35 -5.87
CA THR A 19 -0.02 6.08 -6.42
C THR A 19 -1.10 5.00 -6.28
N ALA A 20 -1.52 4.39 -7.40
CA ALA A 20 -2.46 3.27 -7.38
C ALA A 20 -1.82 2.06 -6.68
N PHE A 21 -2.63 1.23 -6.01
CA PHE A 21 -2.11 0.05 -5.31
C PHE A 21 -1.33 -0.86 -6.27
N GLU A 22 -1.77 -1.00 -7.52
CA GLU A 22 -1.12 -1.81 -8.55
C GLU A 22 0.31 -1.32 -8.87
N ASP A 23 0.56 -0.01 -8.79
CA ASP A 23 1.85 0.61 -9.11
C ASP A 23 2.88 0.57 -7.96
N ILE A 24 2.47 0.15 -6.76
CA ILE A 24 3.37 0.01 -5.61
C ILE A 24 4.41 -1.09 -5.90
N PRO A 25 5.71 -0.90 -5.60
CA PRO A 25 6.71 -1.96 -5.72
C PRO A 25 6.35 -3.23 -4.94
N ASP A 26 6.65 -4.41 -5.47
CA ASP A 26 6.38 -5.70 -4.79
C ASP A 26 7.15 -5.87 -3.47
N THR A 27 8.20 -5.07 -3.27
CA THR A 27 8.98 -5.01 -2.03
C THR A 27 8.31 -4.22 -0.92
N TRP A 28 7.22 -3.49 -1.22
CA TRP A 28 6.47 -2.75 -0.21
C TRP A 28 5.82 -3.70 0.80
N ARG A 29 5.76 -3.22 2.05
CA ARG A 29 5.18 -3.95 3.18
C ARG A 29 4.19 -3.04 3.88
N CYS A 30 3.10 -3.63 4.37
CA CYS A 30 2.13 -2.92 5.19
C CYS A 30 2.83 -2.19 6.35
N PRO A 31 2.64 -0.87 6.52
CA PRO A 31 3.34 -0.10 7.55
C PRO A 31 2.92 -0.50 8.98
N ILE A 32 1.79 -1.20 9.12
CA ILE A 32 1.26 -1.63 10.42
C ILE A 32 1.74 -3.03 10.82
N CYS A 33 1.79 -3.99 9.88
CA CYS A 33 2.04 -5.40 10.21
C CYS A 33 3.12 -6.09 9.36
N GLY A 34 3.73 -5.39 8.40
CA GLY A 34 4.87 -5.89 7.63
C GLY A 34 4.54 -6.97 6.59
N VAL A 35 3.27 -7.35 6.43
CA VAL A 35 2.84 -8.29 5.38
C VAL A 35 3.07 -7.68 4.00
N THR A 36 3.34 -8.55 3.04
CA THR A 36 3.56 -8.21 1.64
C THR A 36 2.26 -7.86 0.93
N LYS A 37 2.42 -7.22 -0.25
CA LYS A 37 1.35 -6.72 -1.10
C LYS A 37 0.34 -7.79 -1.54
N ASP A 38 0.75 -9.06 -1.61
CA ASP A 38 -0.09 -10.22 -1.94
C ASP A 38 -1.15 -10.57 -0.88
N LYS A 39 -1.06 -10.01 0.33
CA LYS A 39 -2.07 -10.19 1.40
C LYS A 39 -3.22 -9.19 1.34
N PHE A 40 -3.16 -8.24 0.42
CA PHE A 40 -4.20 -7.25 0.22
C PHE A 40 -5.21 -7.74 -0.81
N VAL A 41 -6.47 -7.43 -0.55
CA VAL A 41 -7.58 -7.65 -1.48
C VAL A 41 -8.16 -6.29 -1.87
N LYS A 42 -8.64 -6.16 -3.11
CA LYS A 42 -9.47 -5.02 -3.46
C LYS A 42 -10.75 -5.10 -2.65
N GLU A 43 -11.11 -4.01 -1.99
CA GLU A 43 -12.47 -3.88 -1.50
C GLU A 43 -13.43 -3.89 -2.70
N PRO A 44 -14.55 -4.61 -2.62
CA PRO A 44 -15.54 -4.69 -3.68
C PRO A 44 -16.27 -3.36 -3.93
#